data_AF-A0A6C0DVJ6-F1
#
_entry.id   AF-A0A6C0DVJ6-F1
#
_cell.length_a   1.000
_cell.length_b   1.000
_cell.length_c   1.000
_cell.angle_alpha   90.00
_cell.angle_beta   90.00
_cell.angle_gamma   90.00
#
_symmetry.space_group_name_H-M   'P 1'
#
loop_
_entity.id
_entity.type
_entity.pdbx_description
1 polymer ?
#
loop_
_entity_poly.entity_id
_entity_poly.type
_entity_poly.pdbx_seq_one_letter_code
_entity_poly.pdbx_strand_id
1 'polypeptide(L)'
;MKFTLSKEKKPAEYWNGKDMLPNEINVISYNPIISEFELLSIICAIHGYLTAFDIMTGAEGDTEKDKDINSVMTAFQMYISPKMPLSNYSGSEKRIIKTKEPTKITAVELK
;
A
#
# COMPACT_ATOMS: atom_id res chain seq x y z
N MET A 1 3.02 10.54 16.73
CA MET A 1 1.56 10.72 16.64
C MET A 1 0.97 9.36 16.28
N LYS A 2 -0.24 9.04 16.71
CA LYS A 2 -0.89 7.76 16.39
C LYS A 2 -1.77 7.96 15.16
N PHE A 3 -1.54 7.19 14.11
CA PHE A 3 -2.38 7.20 12.91
C PHE A 3 -3.26 5.96 12.93
N THR A 4 -4.58 6.15 12.87
CA THR A 4 -5.54 5.06 12.68
C THR A 4 -5.91 5.03 11.21
N LEU A 5 -5.58 3.92 10.56
CA LEU A 5 -5.88 3.68 9.16
C LEU A 5 -7.11 2.79 9.08
N SER A 6 -8.16 3.29 8.41
CA SER A 6 -9.40 2.56 8.21
C SER A 6 -9.39 1.81 6.88
N LYS A 7 -9.85 0.57 6.92
CA LYS A 7 -9.99 -0.30 5.75
C LYS A 7 -11.05 0.27 4.79
N GLU A 8 -10.68 0.56 3.55
CA GLU A 8 -11.68 0.82 2.51
C GLU A 8 -12.43 -0.47 2.13
N LYS A 9 -13.75 -0.39 1.98
CA LYS A 9 -14.69 -1.52 1.90
C LYS A 9 -14.55 -2.49 0.70
N LYS A 10 -13.55 -2.36 -0.18
CA LYS A 10 -13.37 -3.33 -1.27
C LYS A 10 -12.53 -4.50 -0.75
N PRO A 11 -13.13 -5.66 -0.40
CA PRO A 11 -12.33 -6.79 0.05
C PRO A 11 -11.32 -7.18 -1.04
N ALA A 12 -10.12 -7.57 -0.64
CA ALA A 12 -9.26 -8.35 -1.51
C ALA A 12 -10.08 -9.56 -1.97
N GLU A 13 -10.19 -9.76 -3.28
CA GLU A 13 -10.95 -10.86 -3.90
C GLU A 13 -10.45 -12.23 -3.42
N TYR A 14 -9.20 -12.25 -2.95
CA TYR A 14 -8.51 -13.38 -2.34
C TYR A 14 -7.72 -12.90 -1.10
N TRP A 15 -7.97 -13.52 0.07
CA TRP A 15 -7.16 -13.35 1.29
C TRP A 15 -6.96 -14.72 1.94
N ASN A 16 -5.71 -15.16 2.00
CA ASN A 16 -5.31 -16.46 2.57
C ASN A 16 -4.42 -16.30 3.82
N GLY A 17 -4.60 -15.19 4.54
CA GLY A 17 -3.87 -14.94 5.76
C GLY A 17 -4.33 -15.80 6.93
N LYS A 18 -3.41 -16.04 7.88
CA LYS A 18 -3.69 -16.73 9.15
C LYS A 18 -4.84 -16.09 9.93
N ASP A 19 -4.85 -14.75 9.98
CA ASP A 19 -5.87 -13.97 10.66
C ASP A 19 -6.66 -13.10 9.66
N MET A 20 -7.88 -12.72 10.03
CA MET A 20 -8.70 -11.80 9.22
C MET A 20 -8.13 -10.38 9.27
N LEU A 21 -8.17 -9.68 8.13
CA LEU A 21 -7.81 -8.27 8.06
C LEU A 21 -8.73 -7.40 8.94
N PRO A 22 -8.19 -6.70 9.96
CA PRO A 22 -8.98 -5.86 10.86
C PRO A 22 -9.59 -4.67 10.12
N ASN A 23 -10.66 -4.08 10.66
CA ASN A 23 -11.22 -2.87 10.03
C ASN A 23 -10.33 -1.64 10.21
N GLU A 24 -9.47 -1.64 11.21
CA GLU A 24 -8.59 -0.53 11.56
C GLU A 24 -7.21 -1.05 11.98
N ILE A 25 -6.16 -0.38 11.52
CA ILE A 25 -4.78 -0.63 11.93
C ILE A 25 -4.22 0.66 12.54
N ASN A 26 -3.59 0.54 13.70
CA ASN A 26 -2.94 1.64 14.37
C ASN A 26 -1.44 1.59 14.13
N VAL A 27 -0.90 2.68 13.60
CA VAL A 27 0.53 2.84 13.31
C VAL A 27 1.09 3.97 14.17
N ILE A 28 2.27 3.78 14.74
CA ILE A 28 2.87 4.72 15.71
C ILE A 28 4.17 5.25 15.13
N SER A 29 4.07 6.13 14.14
CA SER A 29 5.25 6.81 13.61
C SER A 29 4.96 8.26 13.23
N TYR A 30 5.99 9.10 13.31
CA TYR A 30 5.92 10.53 12.96
C TYR A 30 6.29 10.79 11.50
N ASN A 31 6.86 9.78 10.82
CA ASN A 31 7.25 9.85 9.43
C ASN A 31 6.28 8.98 8.60
N PRO A 32 5.61 9.53 7.58
CA PRO A 32 4.72 8.77 6.70
C PRO A 32 5.39 7.51 6.11
N ILE A 33 6.66 7.60 5.70
CA ILE A 33 7.40 6.48 5.09
C ILE A 33 7.59 5.34 6.09
N ILE A 34 7.93 5.68 7.34
CA ILE A 34 8.11 4.68 8.40
C ILE A 34 6.74 4.08 8.78
N SER A 35 5.68 4.90 8.76
CA SER A 35 4.32 4.44 9.03
C SER A 35 3.83 3.42 8.00
N GLU A 36 4.14 3.63 6.72
CA GLU A 36 3.82 2.68 5.64
C GLU A 36 4.56 1.36 5.82
N PHE A 37 5.85 1.40 6.19
CA PHE A 37 6.60 0.18 6.44
C PHE A 37 6.08 -0.61 7.65
N GLU A 38 5.69 0.09 8.72
CA GLU A 38 5.03 -0.51 9.89
C GLU A 38 3.69 -1.15 9.51
N LEU A 39 2.87 -0.47 8.71
CA LEU A 39 1.62 -1.03 8.18
C LEU A 39 1.86 -2.31 7.38
N LEU A 40 2.82 -2.30 6.45
CA LEU A 40 3.15 -3.48 5.64
C LEU A 40 3.59 -4.64 6.55
N SER A 41 4.43 -4.35 7.54
CA SER A 41 4.91 -5.34 8.51
C SER A 41 3.76 -5.95 9.32
N ILE A 42 2.79 -5.14 9.74
CA ILE A 42 1.57 -5.61 10.43
C ILE A 42 0.75 -6.52 9.52
N ILE A 43 0.53 -6.14 8.26
CA ILE A 43 -0.26 -6.94 7.31
C ILE A 43 0.43 -8.28 7.01
N CYS A 44 1.75 -8.28 6.82
CA CYS A 44 2.53 -9.52 6.67
C CYS A 44 2.40 -10.42 7.91
N ALA A 45 2.45 -9.85 9.12
CA ALA A 45 2.29 -10.60 10.36
C ALA A 45 0.88 -11.21 10.49
N ILE A 46 -0.17 -10.49 10.10
CA ILE A 46 -1.55 -11.00 10.05
C ILE A 46 -1.69 -12.10 8.98
N HIS A 47 -1.00 -11.95 7.84
CA HIS A 47 -0.97 -13.00 6.82
C HIS A 47 -0.29 -14.27 7.35
N GLY A 48 0.80 -14.14 8.12
CA GLY A 48 1.46 -15.24 8.82
C GLY A 48 2.36 -16.14 7.96
N TYR A 49 2.18 -16.12 6.63
CA TYR A 49 2.96 -16.92 5.68
C TYR A 49 3.88 -16.10 4.76
N LEU A 50 3.83 -14.77 4.85
CA LEU A 50 4.65 -13.88 4.04
C LEU A 50 5.40 -12.88 4.90
N THR A 51 6.62 -12.58 4.51
CA THR A 51 7.45 -11.53 5.09
C THR A 51 7.63 -10.38 4.11
N ALA A 52 8.06 -9.21 4.60
CA ALA A 52 8.47 -8.12 3.73
C ALA A 52 9.63 -8.51 2.78
N PHE A 53 10.46 -9.47 3.18
CA PHE A 53 11.53 -10.00 2.34
C PHE A 53 10.96 -10.78 1.14
N ASP A 54 9.93 -11.60 1.36
CA ASP A 54 9.27 -12.34 0.28
C ASP A 54 8.69 -11.43 -0.79
N ILE A 55 8.13 -10.28 -0.37
CA ILE A 55 7.61 -9.25 -1.28
C ILE A 55 8.74 -8.64 -2.11
N MET A 56 9.90 -8.37 -1.51
CA MET A 56 11.05 -7.80 -2.21
C MET A 56 11.69 -8.79 -3.20
N THR A 57 11.78 -10.07 -2.83
CA THR A 57 12.33 -11.11 -3.72
C THR A 57 11.38 -11.51 -4.83
N GLY A 58 10.08 -11.27 -4.64
CA GLY A 58 9.03 -11.72 -5.54
C GLY A 58 8.81 -13.23 -5.47
N ALA A 59 7.94 -13.69 -6.37
CA ALA A 59 7.65 -15.09 -6.61
C ALA A 59 7.60 -15.35 -8.12
N GLU A 60 7.68 -16.62 -8.50
CA GLU A 60 7.34 -17.01 -9.87
C GLU A 60 5.84 -16.76 -10.10
N GLY A 61 5.49 -16.25 -11.28
CA GLY A 61 4.10 -15.93 -11.63
C GLY A 61 3.18 -17.15 -11.54
N ASP A 62 1.91 -16.91 -11.21
CA ASP A 62 0.85 -17.92 -11.07
C ASP A 62 1.07 -18.96 -9.95
N THR A 63 2.10 -18.80 -9.12
CA THR A 63 2.30 -19.62 -7.91
C THR A 63 1.39 -19.17 -6.77
N GLU A 64 1.15 -20.05 -5.79
CA GLU A 64 0.44 -19.68 -4.56
C GLU A 64 1.14 -18.53 -3.82
N LYS A 65 2.47 -18.50 -3.86
CA LYS A 65 3.26 -17.39 -3.28
C LYS A 65 2.99 -16.07 -3.99
N ASP A 66 2.85 -16.07 -5.32
CA ASP A 66 2.49 -14.89 -6.10
C ASP A 66 1.07 -14.39 -5.77
N LYS A 67 0.10 -15.31 -5.65
CA LYS A 67 -1.26 -14.96 -5.20
C LYS A 67 -1.27 -14.37 -3.79
N ASP A 68 -0.51 -14.96 -2.87
CA ASP A 68 -0.39 -14.46 -1.50
C ASP A 68 0.27 -13.07 -1.48
N ILE A 69 1.33 -12.85 -2.28
CA ILE A 69 1.99 -11.54 -2.40
C ILE A 69 1.00 -10.50 -2.93
N ASN A 70 0.26 -10.83 -3.98
CA ASN A 70 -0.79 -9.97 -4.53
C ASN A 70 -1.89 -9.67 -3.50
N SER A 71 -2.26 -10.65 -2.66
CA SER A 71 -3.24 -10.45 -1.59
C SER A 71 -2.74 -9.48 -0.52
N VAL A 72 -1.48 -9.59 -0.10
CA VAL A 72 -0.86 -8.70 0.89
C VAL A 72 -0.71 -7.28 0.34
N MET A 73 -0.28 -7.15 -0.91
CA MET A 73 -0.16 -5.84 -1.56
C MET A 73 -1.52 -5.17 -1.77
N THR A 74 -2.55 -5.96 -2.13
CA THR A 74 -3.93 -5.46 -2.21
C THR A 74 -4.43 -5.00 -0.86
N ALA A 75 -4.22 -5.80 0.20
CA ALA A 75 -4.57 -5.44 1.57
C ALA A 75 -3.87 -4.15 2.00
N PHE A 76 -2.58 -4.00 1.69
CA PHE A 76 -1.82 -2.77 1.95
C PHE A 76 -2.46 -1.54 1.28
N GLN A 77 -2.88 -1.66 0.01
CA GLN A 77 -3.59 -0.59 -0.71
C GLN A 77 -4.96 -0.23 -0.10
N MET A 78 -5.55 -1.09 0.74
CA MET A 78 -6.84 -0.80 1.40
C MET A 78 -6.72 0.17 2.57
N TYR A 79 -5.53 0.35 3.14
CA TYR A 79 -5.30 1.20 4.32
C TYR A 79 -4.53 2.48 4.03
N ILE A 80 -3.81 2.56 2.91
CA ILE A 80 -3.05 3.76 2.55
C ILE A 80 -3.92 4.80 1.83
N SER A 81 -3.69 6.08 2.15
CA SER A 81 -4.25 7.23 1.43
C SER A 81 -3.22 8.36 1.38
N PRO A 82 -2.97 8.97 0.21
CA PRO A 82 -3.58 8.68 -1.08
C PRO A 82 -3.14 7.32 -1.65
N LYS A 83 -4.02 6.66 -2.41
CA LYS A 83 -3.65 5.43 -3.10
C LYS A 83 -2.51 5.70 -4.06
N MET A 84 -1.52 4.83 -4.07
CA MET A 84 -0.44 4.96 -5.04
C MET A 84 -1.00 4.65 -6.44
N PRO A 85 -0.77 5.53 -7.44
CA PRO A 85 -1.29 5.30 -8.78
C PRO A 85 -0.62 4.07 -9.39
N LEU A 86 -1.40 3.25 -10.11
CA LEU A 86 -0.94 2.00 -10.74
C LEU A 86 0.27 2.20 -11.66
N SER A 87 0.40 3.41 -12.23
CA SER A 87 1.54 3.84 -13.04
C SER A 87 2.90 3.70 -12.34
N ASN A 88 2.91 3.78 -11.01
CA ASN A 88 4.14 3.68 -10.22
C ASN A 88 4.62 2.23 -10.03
N TYR A 89 3.82 1.23 -10.42
CA TYR A 89 4.09 -0.19 -10.16
C TYR A 89 4.39 -1.01 -11.40
N SER A 90 4.04 -0.53 -12.59
CA SER A 90 4.35 -1.26 -13.82
C SER A 90 5.80 -1.02 -14.24
N GLY A 91 6.61 -2.08 -14.30
CA GLY A 91 7.98 -2.02 -14.83
C GLY A 91 8.07 -1.57 -16.30
N SER A 92 6.94 -1.56 -17.00
CA SER A 92 6.76 -1.06 -18.38
C SER A 92 6.63 0.46 -18.48
N GLU A 93 6.40 1.20 -17.38
CA GLU A 93 6.15 2.65 -17.41
C GLU A 93 7.40 3.52 -17.20
N LYS A 94 8.57 3.09 -17.71
CA LYS A 94 9.76 3.97 -17.76
C LYS A 94 9.62 5.22 -18.65
N ARG A 95 8.46 5.52 -19.26
CA ARG A 95 8.34 6.63 -20.24
C ARG A 95 6.97 7.31 -20.33
N ILE A 96 6.34 7.72 -19.24
CA ILE A 96 5.34 8.80 -19.34
C ILE A 96 5.52 9.79 -18.19
N ILE A 97 6.69 10.44 -18.15
CA ILE A 97 6.75 11.81 -17.63
C ILE A 97 6.04 12.67 -18.69
N LYS A 98 4.70 12.71 -18.65
CA LYS A 98 4.03 13.94 -19.07
C LYS A 98 4.18 14.87 -17.89
N THR A 99 5.17 15.74 -17.98
CA THR A 99 5.28 16.99 -17.22
C THR A 99 3.90 17.66 -17.26
N LYS A 100 3.07 17.40 -16.25
CA LYS A 100 1.98 18.31 -15.93
C LYS A 100 2.68 19.52 -15.35
N GLU A 101 2.63 20.61 -16.10
CA GLU A 101 3.11 21.91 -15.63
C GLU A 101 2.59 22.17 -14.21
N PRO A 102 3.43 22.71 -13.31
CA PRO A 102 2.99 23.00 -11.95
C PRO A 102 1.79 23.95 -12.03
N THR A 103 0.68 23.52 -11.41
CA THR A 103 -0.51 24.34 -11.26
C THR A 103 -0.11 25.63 -10.56
N LYS A 104 -0.24 26.77 -11.25
CA LYS A 104 0.00 28.10 -10.66
C LYS A 104 -0.94 28.24 -9.46
N ILE A 105 -0.38 28.23 -8.26
CA ILE A 105 -1.08 28.63 -7.04
C ILE A 105 -1.13 30.16 -7.09
N THR A 106 -2.24 30.73 -7.58
CA THR A 106 -2.47 32.16 -7.49
C THR A 106 -2.77 32.47 -6.02
N ALA A 107 -1.85 33.12 -5.33
CA ALA A 107 -2.12 33.69 -4.01
C ALA A 107 -3.19 34.79 -4.19
N VAL A 108 -4.38 34.57 -3.63
CA VAL A 108 -5.39 35.62 -3.50
C VAL A 108 -5.13 36.30 -2.17
N GLU A 109 -4.63 37.53 -2.24
CA GLU A 109 -4.47 38.43 -1.10
C GLU A 109 -5.87 38.80 -0.58
N LEU A 110 -6.16 38.46 0.68
CA LEU A 110 -7.38 38.86 1.36
C LEU A 110 -7.23 40.33 1.78
N LYS A 111 -8.13 41.17 1.28
CA LYS A 111 -8.28 42.58 1.69
C LYS A 111 -8.89 42.72 3.07
#